data_AF-A0AAJ5VDD7-F1
#
_entry.id   AF-A0AAJ5VDD7-F1
#
_cell.length_a   1.000
_cell.length_b   1.000
_cell.length_c   1.000
_cell.angle_alpha   90.00
_cell.angle_beta   90.00
_cell.angle_gamma   90.00
#
_symmetry.space_group_name_H-M   'P 1'
#
loop_
_entity.id
_entity.type
_entity.pdbx_description
1 polymer ?
#
loop_
_entity_poly.entity_id
_entity_poly.type
_entity_poly.pdbx_seq_one_letter_code
_entity_poly.pdbx_strand_id
1 'polypeptide(L)'
;MAAHVLRLRLALLLGSVRGDRRIRTLISFAAVVAVTAVVCIAVFSLAAAPVPVARAVTVLGGAALLIGFLVGPILVGAVDQLDPRRFAVFGVDERQMPWVLTLAAFISVPSLALLAVYISVCIVAIGAGTPWPLAVLMTIIGVITTMLVSRIGMALNALLLPERRSRELTALFALALIVIAFPVAVFFGSLRWDGLVPPSLATLSSVFGFSPFAAAPAFLFDSAAGATASAWSSGVIAVLTVVLLGIAWAWLVRRLLTTTERPVTLRERTGLGWFGLLPSNAFGAIAARSLVYWLRDRRYIMNIIVVPVAGVLTVLPLIVAGVPLEVAALVPVPVMALFFGWLPHNDVAYDSTALWTHVASGVRGLPDRLGRLVPVLLVAIPVLAIAVPLSLLLVGNWSLLLPMGGMAASLLFCALGISSIVSVVAPYAVSRPGDSPFQQPQRPTSRGTYGPAAAFLGAIVLSAPTIWLFAATVLEGSAYAPATFWVGLLGGLAVLAAGAVIGGRIFERSGERLMEFVETA
;
A
#
# COMPACT_ATOMS: atom_id res chain seq x y z
N MET A 1 39.62 6.66 3.85
CA MET A 1 38.35 6.27 3.20
C MET A 1 37.11 6.73 3.98
N ALA A 2 36.94 6.33 5.25
CA ALA A 2 35.75 6.66 6.06
C ALA A 2 35.40 8.16 6.10
N ALA A 3 36.39 9.02 6.36
CA ALA A 3 36.20 10.47 6.37
C ALA A 3 35.67 11.03 5.03
N HIS A 4 36.07 10.44 3.91
CA HIS A 4 35.62 10.88 2.58
C HIS A 4 34.15 10.51 2.33
N VAL A 5 33.75 9.29 2.70
CA VAL A 5 32.34 8.84 2.62
C VAL A 5 31.44 9.68 3.52
N LEU A 6 31.90 10.01 4.74
CA LEU A 6 31.16 10.88 5.66
C LEU A 6 31.00 12.31 5.11
N ARG A 7 32.07 12.89 4.54
CA ARG A 7 32.01 14.20 3.86
C ARG A 7 31.05 14.18 2.68
N LEU A 8 31.08 13.12 1.87
CA LEU A 8 30.19 12.95 0.72
C LEU A 8 28.73 12.84 1.17
N ARG A 9 28.46 12.10 2.26
CA ARG A 9 27.12 12.00 2.85
C ARG A 9 26.60 13.36 3.34
N LEU A 10 27.44 14.13 4.01
CA LEU A 10 27.08 15.47 4.49
C LEU A 10 26.85 16.44 3.33
N ALA A 11 27.68 16.38 2.28
CA ALA A 11 27.49 17.15 1.06
C ALA A 11 26.18 16.81 0.33
N LEU A 12 25.78 15.53 0.28
CA LEU A 12 24.50 15.10 -0.30
C LEU A 12 23.30 15.65 0.48
N LEU A 13 23.36 15.66 1.82
CA LEU A 13 22.32 16.26 2.65
C LEU A 13 22.20 17.78 2.40
N LEU A 14 23.32 18.50 2.40
CA LEU A 14 23.33 19.94 2.11
C LEU A 14 22.89 20.26 0.67
N GLY A 15 23.30 19.44 -0.29
CA GLY A 15 22.93 19.58 -1.70
C GLY A 15 21.42 19.44 -1.94
N SER A 16 20.72 18.62 -1.15
CA SER A 16 19.27 18.43 -1.25
C SER A 16 18.45 19.70 -0.98
N VAL A 17 19.05 20.70 -0.31
CA VAL A 17 18.43 21.98 0.06
C VAL A 17 18.76 23.10 -0.94
N ARG A 18 19.72 22.88 -1.86
CA ARG A 18 20.24 23.93 -2.76
C ARG A 18 19.63 23.95 -4.17
N GLY A 19 18.76 22.99 -4.53
CA GLY A 19 18.15 22.91 -5.87
C GLY A 19 16.69 23.39 -5.96
N ASP A 20 16.11 23.34 -7.16
CA ASP A 20 14.73 23.78 -7.48
C ASP A 20 13.63 23.12 -6.64
N ARG A 21 13.95 21.99 -6.02
CA ARG A 21 13.05 21.22 -5.14
C ARG A 21 13.13 21.64 -3.67
N ARG A 22 13.85 22.72 -3.34
CA ARG A 22 14.13 23.20 -1.98
C ARG A 22 12.87 23.28 -1.11
N ILE A 23 11.78 23.87 -1.62
CA ILE A 23 10.53 24.02 -0.87
C ILE A 23 9.97 22.65 -0.47
N ARG A 24 9.92 21.70 -1.41
CA ARG A 24 9.45 20.34 -1.13
C ARG A 24 10.37 19.62 -0.13
N THR A 25 11.69 19.77 -0.26
CA THR A 25 12.65 19.21 0.69
C THR A 25 12.44 19.80 2.09
N LEU A 26 12.28 21.12 2.20
CA LEU A 26 12.04 21.80 3.47
C LEU A 26 10.71 21.39 4.11
N ILE A 27 9.63 21.30 3.34
CA ILE A 27 8.33 20.81 3.83
C ILE A 27 8.46 19.37 4.33
N SER A 28 9.12 18.48 3.56
CA SER A 28 9.32 17.09 3.98
C SER A 28 10.17 16.99 5.25
N PHE A 29 11.20 17.82 5.39
CA PHE A 29 12.03 17.90 6.58
C PHE A 29 11.24 18.41 7.78
N ALA A 30 10.47 19.50 7.62
CA ALA A 30 9.60 20.05 8.66
C ALA A 30 8.55 19.03 9.11
N ALA A 31 7.95 18.29 8.18
CA ALA A 31 7.01 17.21 8.49
C ALA A 31 7.67 16.10 9.34
N VAL A 32 8.88 15.66 8.97
CA VAL A 32 9.62 14.65 9.76
C VAL A 32 9.96 15.19 11.15
N VAL A 33 10.40 16.44 11.28
CA VAL A 33 10.68 17.06 12.58
C VAL A 33 9.42 17.16 13.42
N ALA A 34 8.30 17.61 12.85
CA ALA A 34 7.02 17.71 13.56
C ALA A 34 6.53 16.34 14.06
N VAL A 35 6.55 15.32 13.19
CA VAL A 35 6.17 13.95 13.57
C VAL A 35 7.09 13.42 14.66
N THR A 36 8.41 13.64 14.55
CA THR A 36 9.38 13.23 15.57
C THR A 36 9.09 13.92 16.90
N ALA A 37 8.81 15.22 16.89
CA ALA A 37 8.47 15.97 18.09
C ALA A 37 7.20 15.43 18.76
N VAL A 38 6.14 15.14 17.99
CA VAL A 38 4.90 14.53 18.50
C VAL A 38 5.19 13.16 19.13
N VAL A 39 6.00 12.32 18.48
CA VAL A 39 6.40 11.01 19.03
C VAL A 39 7.20 11.18 20.32
N CYS A 40 8.17 12.09 20.37
CA CYS A 40 8.93 12.36 21.60
C CYS A 40 8.03 12.87 22.73
N ILE A 41 7.08 13.78 22.46
CA ILE A 41 6.09 14.25 23.44
C ILE A 41 5.24 13.09 23.95
N ALA A 42 4.76 12.22 23.04
CA ALA A 42 4.01 11.03 23.41
C ALA A 42 4.83 10.07 24.28
N VAL A 43 6.12 9.88 23.97
CA VAL A 43 7.04 9.07 24.80
C VAL A 43 7.24 9.71 26.17
N PHE A 44 7.48 11.02 26.26
CA PHE A 44 7.62 11.70 27.55
C PHE A 44 6.36 11.65 28.41
N SER A 45 5.17 11.57 27.80
CA SER A 45 3.93 11.37 28.56
C SER A 45 3.90 10.05 29.35
N LEU A 46 4.71 9.05 28.94
CA LEU A 46 4.87 7.78 29.66
C LEU A 46 5.63 7.93 30.98
N ALA A 47 6.34 9.04 31.22
CA ALA A 47 7.04 9.28 32.48
C ALA A 47 6.08 9.30 33.69
N ALA A 48 4.82 9.70 33.47
CA ALA A 48 3.77 9.69 34.49
C ALA A 48 2.94 8.39 34.50
N ALA A 49 3.18 7.47 33.55
CA ALA A 49 2.40 6.25 33.41
C ALA A 49 2.97 5.11 34.29
N PRO A 50 2.13 4.15 34.73
CA PRO A 50 2.62 2.94 35.39
C PRO A 50 3.61 2.17 34.51
N VAL A 51 4.64 1.57 35.13
CA VAL A 51 5.70 0.82 34.43
C VAL A 51 5.15 -0.24 33.45
N PRO A 52 4.08 -1.01 33.76
CA PRO A 52 3.50 -1.95 32.80
C PRO A 52 2.98 -1.30 31.52
N VAL A 53 2.41 -0.09 31.64
CA VAL A 53 1.91 0.70 30.51
C VAL A 53 3.07 1.20 29.66
N ALA A 54 4.07 1.81 30.29
CA ALA A 54 5.28 2.28 29.60
C ALA A 54 6.02 1.14 28.89
N ARG A 55 6.10 -0.04 29.52
CA ARG A 55 6.64 -1.26 28.92
C ARG A 55 5.85 -1.66 27.66
N ALA A 56 4.53 -1.80 27.75
CA ALA A 56 3.72 -2.25 26.64
C ALA A 56 3.83 -1.30 25.43
N VAL A 57 3.74 0.02 25.67
CA VAL A 57 3.84 1.03 24.61
C VAL A 57 5.21 1.03 23.95
N THR A 58 6.30 1.01 24.74
CA THR A 58 7.66 1.07 24.18
C THR A 58 8.09 -0.23 23.50
N VAL A 59 7.63 -1.40 23.98
CA VAL A 59 7.89 -2.69 23.32
C VAL A 59 7.14 -2.79 21.99
N LEU A 60 5.84 -2.51 21.96
CA LEU A 60 5.05 -2.58 20.74
C LEU A 60 5.45 -1.48 19.74
N GLY A 61 5.68 -0.26 20.24
CA GLY A 61 6.21 0.85 19.43
C GLY A 61 7.60 0.55 18.86
N GLY A 62 8.48 -0.06 19.66
CA GLY A 62 9.80 -0.51 19.22
C GLY A 62 9.75 -1.59 18.14
N ALA A 63 8.88 -2.59 18.30
CA ALA A 63 8.66 -3.63 17.30
C ALA A 63 8.13 -3.04 15.98
N ALA A 64 7.11 -2.17 16.06
CA ALA A 64 6.54 -1.50 14.90
C ALA A 64 7.59 -0.63 14.18
N LEU A 65 8.42 0.08 14.95
CA LEU A 65 9.49 0.90 14.42
C LEU A 65 10.55 0.04 13.70
N LEU A 66 11.02 -1.06 14.30
CA LEU A 66 12.02 -1.94 13.68
C LEU A 66 11.48 -2.58 12.40
N ILE A 67 10.22 -3.07 12.41
CA ILE A 67 9.54 -3.58 11.21
C ILE A 67 9.44 -2.47 10.16
N GLY A 68 9.03 -1.26 10.55
CA GLY A 68 8.93 -0.10 9.66
C GLY A 68 10.26 0.26 9.00
N PHE A 69 11.38 0.15 9.72
CA PHE A 69 12.72 0.39 9.15
C PHE A 69 13.22 -0.79 8.28
N LEU A 70 12.83 -2.03 8.56
CA LEU A 70 13.15 -3.18 7.70
C LEU A 70 12.41 -3.11 6.36
N VAL A 71 11.10 -2.88 6.47
CA VAL A 71 10.15 -3.02 5.37
C VAL A 71 10.02 -1.70 4.61
N GLY A 72 10.16 -0.55 5.28
CA GLY A 72 10.05 0.78 4.70
C GLY A 72 10.88 1.00 3.43
N PRO A 73 12.19 0.69 3.41
CA PRO A 73 13.00 0.82 2.19
C PRO A 73 12.53 -0.07 1.04
N ILE A 74 12.06 -1.28 1.36
CA ILE A 74 11.50 -2.24 0.39
C ILE A 74 10.16 -1.72 -0.14
N LEU A 75 9.31 -1.18 0.73
CA LEU A 75 8.02 -0.61 0.34
C LEU A 75 8.18 0.68 -0.44
N VAL A 76 9.13 1.53 -0.08
CA VAL A 76 9.32 2.85 -0.71
C VAL A 76 10.26 2.78 -1.91
N GLY A 77 10.93 1.65 -2.16
CA GLY A 77 11.92 1.55 -3.25
C GLY A 77 13.00 2.63 -3.10
N ALA A 78 13.41 2.90 -1.86
CA ALA A 78 14.36 3.97 -1.57
C ALA A 78 15.71 3.66 -2.26
N VAL A 79 16.21 4.62 -3.05
CA VAL A 79 17.52 4.49 -3.67
C VAL A 79 18.58 4.73 -2.60
N ASP A 80 19.32 3.68 -2.25
CA ASP A 80 20.44 3.82 -1.33
C ASP A 80 21.57 4.59 -2.02
N GLN A 81 21.80 5.82 -1.56
CA GLN A 81 22.90 6.66 -2.05
C GLN A 81 24.27 6.06 -1.70
N LEU A 82 24.31 5.20 -0.68
CA LEU A 82 25.50 4.53 -0.18
C LEU A 82 25.44 3.03 -0.48
N ASP A 83 24.83 2.64 -1.61
CA ASP A 83 24.81 1.25 -2.09
C ASP A 83 26.25 0.70 -2.23
N PRO A 84 26.59 -0.43 -1.58
CA PRO A 84 27.89 -1.09 -1.72
C PRO A 84 28.35 -1.27 -3.17
N ARG A 85 27.43 -1.58 -4.11
CA ARG A 85 27.77 -1.82 -5.53
C ARG A 85 28.46 -0.63 -6.19
N ARG A 86 28.07 0.59 -5.81
CA ARG A 86 28.66 1.83 -6.34
C ARG A 86 30.12 2.01 -5.95
N PHE A 87 30.55 1.32 -4.89
CA PHE A 87 31.92 1.35 -4.42
C PHE A 87 32.82 0.25 -5.01
N ALA A 88 32.23 -0.77 -5.66
CA ALA A 88 32.98 -1.88 -6.24
C ALA A 88 34.01 -1.42 -7.29
N VAL A 89 33.69 -0.37 -8.05
CA VAL A 89 34.56 0.20 -9.10
C VAL A 89 35.81 0.88 -8.53
N PHE A 90 35.82 1.23 -7.24
CA PHE A 90 36.91 1.98 -6.60
C PHE A 90 37.94 1.11 -5.86
N GLY A 91 37.86 -0.23 -5.98
CA GLY A 91 38.84 -1.14 -5.35
C GLY A 91 38.90 -1.02 -3.82
N VAL A 92 37.74 -0.93 -3.17
CA VAL A 92 37.63 -0.69 -1.72
C VAL A 92 37.91 -1.93 -0.89
N ASP A 93 38.41 -1.76 0.35
CA ASP A 93 38.60 -2.86 1.29
C ASP A 93 37.25 -3.45 1.75
N GLU A 94 36.95 -4.67 1.27
CA GLU A 94 35.72 -5.42 1.56
C GLU A 94 35.49 -5.66 3.06
N ARG A 95 36.54 -5.69 3.88
CA ARG A 95 36.43 -5.95 5.33
C ARG A 95 36.02 -4.71 6.09
N GLN A 96 36.47 -3.53 5.66
CA GLN A 96 36.18 -2.26 6.33
C GLN A 96 34.88 -1.63 5.85
N MET A 97 34.49 -1.91 4.60
CA MET A 97 33.36 -1.25 3.97
C MET A 97 32.01 -1.37 4.70
N PRO A 98 31.62 -2.53 5.25
CA PRO A 98 30.36 -2.65 6.00
C PRO A 98 30.28 -1.63 7.14
N TRP A 99 31.37 -1.44 7.88
CA TRP A 99 31.43 -0.55 9.05
C TRP A 99 31.45 0.92 8.66
N VAL A 100 32.18 1.28 7.60
CA VAL A 100 32.16 2.64 7.04
C VAL A 100 30.75 3.02 6.60
N LEU A 101 30.05 2.10 5.92
CA LEU A 101 28.68 2.31 5.47
C LEU A 101 27.67 2.38 6.63
N THR A 102 27.89 1.64 7.71
CA THR A 102 27.07 1.73 8.94
C THR A 102 27.28 3.08 9.62
N LEU A 103 28.53 3.53 9.78
CA LEU A 103 28.83 4.85 10.37
C LEU A 103 28.23 6.00 9.55
N ALA A 104 28.32 5.92 8.21
CA ALA A 104 27.71 6.91 7.34
C ALA A 104 26.16 6.91 7.40
N ALA A 105 25.53 5.80 7.77
CA ALA A 105 24.08 5.71 7.92
C ALA A 105 23.55 6.56 9.08
N PHE A 106 24.35 6.76 10.14
CA PHE A 106 23.99 7.63 11.27
C PHE A 106 23.85 9.10 10.88
N ILE A 107 24.43 9.51 9.74
CA ILE A 107 24.30 10.87 9.21
C ILE A 107 23.14 10.90 8.20
N SER A 108 21.92 10.98 8.71
CA SER A 108 20.69 11.10 7.92
C SER A 108 19.54 11.71 8.74
N VAL A 109 18.52 12.25 8.07
CA VAL A 109 17.34 12.78 8.77
C VAL A 109 16.59 11.67 9.55
N PRO A 110 16.32 10.48 8.98
CA PRO A 110 15.67 9.40 9.72
C PRO A 110 16.49 8.89 10.92
N SER A 111 17.82 8.89 10.83
CA SER A 111 18.67 8.45 11.95
C SER A 111 18.70 9.45 13.10
N LEU A 112 18.68 10.76 12.81
CA LEU A 112 18.57 11.79 13.85
C LEU A 112 17.20 11.74 14.53
N ALA A 113 16.12 11.55 13.77
CA ALA A 113 14.78 11.35 14.31
C ALA A 113 14.71 10.12 15.21
N LEU A 114 15.29 9.00 14.75
CA LEU A 114 15.38 7.77 15.52
C LEU A 114 16.13 7.96 16.84
N LEU A 115 17.27 8.64 16.79
CA LEU A 115 18.11 8.91 17.95
C LEU A 115 17.37 9.77 18.99
N ALA A 116 16.60 10.77 18.55
CA ALA A 116 15.75 11.57 19.43
C ALA A 116 14.69 10.73 20.15
N VAL A 117 14.02 9.81 19.44
CA VAL A 117 13.02 8.91 20.03
C VAL A 117 13.66 7.95 21.03
N TYR A 118 14.76 7.30 20.68
CA TYR A 118 15.48 6.38 21.57
C TYR A 118 16.05 7.07 22.82
N ILE A 119 16.56 8.31 22.69
CA ILE A 119 16.99 9.10 23.84
C ILE A 119 15.80 9.44 24.74
N SER A 120 14.65 9.80 24.16
CA SER A 120 13.42 10.07 24.94
C SER A 120 12.98 8.83 25.73
N VAL A 121 13.00 7.65 25.11
CA VAL A 121 12.71 6.36 25.79
C VAL A 121 13.73 6.07 26.90
N CYS A 122 15.02 6.32 26.65
CA CYS A 122 16.08 6.16 27.65
C CYS A 122 15.84 7.04 28.88
N ILE A 123 15.51 8.32 28.69
CA ILE A 123 15.22 9.25 29.78
C ILE A 123 14.02 8.77 30.61
N VAL A 124 12.94 8.34 29.94
CA VAL A 124 11.74 7.79 30.60
C VAL A 124 12.08 6.52 31.38
N ALA A 125 12.88 5.61 30.82
CA ALA A 125 13.30 4.37 31.49
C ALA A 125 14.14 4.64 32.75
N ILE A 126 15.09 5.59 32.67
CA ILE A 126 15.88 6.01 33.83
C ILE A 126 14.97 6.58 34.92
N GLY A 127 14.02 7.45 34.55
CA GLY A 127 13.03 8.00 35.48
C GLY A 127 12.12 6.94 36.10
N ALA A 128 11.85 5.86 35.36
CA ALA A 128 11.04 4.72 35.83
C ALA A 128 11.81 3.74 36.75
N GLY A 129 13.14 3.90 36.90
CA GLY A 129 13.95 3.09 37.81
C GLY A 129 15.00 2.18 37.16
N THR A 130 15.17 2.22 35.82
CA THR A 130 16.27 1.50 35.16
C THR A 130 17.63 2.12 35.52
N PRO A 131 18.65 1.32 35.90
CA PRO A 131 19.99 1.86 36.12
C PRO A 131 20.56 2.54 34.87
N TRP A 132 20.99 3.80 35.01
CA TRP A 132 21.42 4.63 33.88
C TRP A 132 22.49 4.01 32.96
N PRO A 133 23.50 3.24 33.44
CA PRO A 133 24.49 2.65 32.54
C PRO A 133 23.87 1.60 31.61
N LEU A 134 22.95 0.79 32.15
CA LEU A 134 22.25 -0.24 31.40
C LEU A 134 21.24 0.38 30.44
N ALA A 135 20.56 1.45 30.85
CA ALA A 135 19.64 2.18 30.00
C ALA A 135 20.34 2.75 28.76
N VAL A 136 21.49 3.41 28.96
CA VAL A 136 22.31 3.95 27.87
C VAL A 136 22.83 2.84 26.97
N LEU A 137 23.35 1.75 27.53
CA LEU A 137 23.88 0.62 26.76
C LEU A 137 22.79 -0.02 25.86
N MET A 138 21.62 -0.33 26.42
CA MET A 138 20.52 -0.92 25.65
C MET A 138 19.94 0.04 24.62
N THR A 139 19.96 1.34 24.90
CA THR A 139 19.57 2.37 23.92
C THR A 139 20.53 2.37 22.73
N ILE A 140 21.84 2.31 22.97
CA ILE A 140 22.86 2.21 21.91
C ILE A 140 22.63 0.93 21.07
N ILE A 141 22.41 -0.21 21.73
CA ILE A 141 22.13 -1.48 21.05
C ILE A 141 20.86 -1.39 20.20
N GLY A 142 19.78 -0.81 20.71
CA GLY A 142 18.52 -0.63 19.98
C GLY A 142 18.65 0.27 18.75
N VAL A 143 19.39 1.39 18.87
CA VAL A 143 19.67 2.29 17.74
C VAL A 143 20.49 1.57 16.67
N ILE A 144 21.58 0.89 17.03
CA ILE A 144 22.42 0.14 16.08
C ILE A 144 21.61 -0.96 15.40
N THR A 145 20.81 -1.71 16.16
CA THR A 145 19.92 -2.77 15.64
C THR A 145 19.00 -2.22 14.57
N THR A 146 18.26 -1.14 14.88
CA THR A 146 17.32 -0.51 13.94
C THR A 146 18.03 0.03 12.70
N MET A 147 19.23 0.62 12.86
CA MET A 147 20.05 1.10 11.74
C MET A 147 20.50 -0.04 10.83
N LEU A 148 21.03 -1.14 11.37
CA LEU A 148 21.46 -2.29 10.58
C LEU A 148 20.29 -2.92 9.82
N VAL A 149 19.13 -3.05 10.48
CA VAL A 149 17.90 -3.53 9.87
C VAL A 149 17.50 -2.66 8.67
N SER A 150 17.56 -1.34 8.79
CA SER A 150 17.30 -0.41 7.69
C SER A 150 18.26 -0.60 6.50
N ARG A 151 19.55 -0.81 6.78
CA ARG A 151 20.57 -1.05 5.74
C ARG A 151 20.38 -2.40 5.06
N ILE A 152 20.05 -3.44 5.82
CA ILE A 152 19.71 -4.75 5.29
C ILE A 152 18.46 -4.64 4.41
N GLY A 153 17.42 -3.92 4.83
CA GLY A 153 16.22 -3.66 4.03
C GLY A 153 16.54 -2.98 2.69
N MET A 154 17.40 -1.96 2.69
CA MET A 154 17.87 -1.29 1.46
C MET A 154 18.66 -2.24 0.54
N ALA A 155 19.56 -3.05 1.10
CA ALA A 155 20.36 -3.99 0.33
C ALA A 155 19.54 -5.16 -0.22
N LEU A 156 18.55 -5.65 0.53
CA LEU A 156 17.57 -6.64 0.05
C LEU A 156 16.70 -6.07 -1.07
N ASN A 157 16.26 -4.81 -0.96
CA ASN A 157 15.55 -4.11 -2.03
C ASN A 157 16.39 -4.07 -3.31
N ALA A 158 17.70 -3.78 -3.21
CA ALA A 158 18.61 -3.77 -4.36
C ALA A 158 18.91 -5.17 -4.96
N LEU A 159 18.69 -6.27 -4.22
CA LEU A 159 18.95 -7.64 -4.66
C LEU A 159 17.71 -8.34 -5.24
N LEU A 160 16.56 -8.14 -4.60
CA LEU A 160 15.36 -8.93 -4.85
C LEU A 160 14.41 -8.26 -5.82
N LEU A 161 14.49 -6.94 -5.99
CA LEU A 161 13.51 -6.18 -6.75
C LEU A 161 14.13 -5.64 -8.05
N PRO A 162 13.43 -5.77 -9.20
CA PRO A 162 13.88 -5.17 -10.45
C PRO A 162 14.08 -3.67 -10.31
N GLU A 163 15.16 -3.12 -10.89
CA GLU A 163 15.47 -1.67 -10.88
C GLU A 163 14.31 -0.79 -11.36
N ARG A 164 13.39 -1.38 -12.13
CA ARG A 164 12.17 -0.72 -12.61
C ARG A 164 11.04 -0.91 -11.60
N ARG A 165 11.16 -0.39 -10.38
CA ARG A 165 10.00 -0.14 -9.52
C ARG A 165 9.56 1.30 -9.72
N SER A 166 8.31 1.48 -10.18
CA SER A 166 7.75 2.82 -10.32
C SER A 166 7.50 3.42 -8.95
N ARG A 167 7.64 4.73 -8.89
CA ARG A 167 7.43 5.54 -7.69
C ARG A 167 6.00 5.38 -7.13
N GLU A 168 5.05 4.86 -7.92
CA GLU A 168 3.68 4.60 -7.47
C GLU A 168 3.51 3.35 -6.63
N LEU A 169 4.16 2.23 -6.99
CA LEU A 169 4.15 1.05 -6.13
C LEU A 169 4.63 1.46 -4.74
N THR A 170 5.71 2.24 -4.72
CA THR A 170 6.24 2.91 -3.55
C THR A 170 5.22 3.73 -2.76
N ALA A 171 4.48 4.62 -3.43
CA ALA A 171 3.48 5.46 -2.79
C ALA A 171 2.30 4.64 -2.25
N LEU A 172 1.90 3.58 -2.95
CA LEU A 172 0.80 2.71 -2.57
C LEU A 172 1.13 1.87 -1.33
N PHE A 173 2.33 1.29 -1.27
CA PHE A 173 2.75 0.56 -0.08
C PHE A 173 2.96 1.48 1.12
N ALA A 174 3.49 2.69 0.89
CA ALA A 174 3.57 3.71 1.94
C ALA A 174 2.18 4.15 2.42
N LEU A 175 1.23 4.35 1.49
CA LEU A 175 -0.15 4.69 1.81
C LEU A 175 -0.83 3.55 2.57
N ALA A 176 -0.72 2.31 2.10
CA ALA A 176 -1.26 1.13 2.79
C ALA A 176 -0.69 1.02 4.21
N LEU A 177 0.62 1.23 4.38
CA LEU A 177 1.25 1.24 5.68
C LEU A 177 0.70 2.35 6.58
N ILE A 178 0.57 3.58 6.09
CA ILE A 178 0.00 4.70 6.86
C ILE A 178 -1.45 4.43 7.23
N VAL A 179 -2.25 3.91 6.28
CA VAL A 179 -3.67 3.60 6.48
C VAL A 179 -3.87 2.44 7.44
N ILE A 180 -2.90 1.53 7.60
CA ILE A 180 -2.92 0.49 8.63
C ILE A 180 -2.38 1.03 9.97
N ALA A 181 -1.26 1.75 9.95
CA ALA A 181 -0.58 2.21 11.15
C ALA A 181 -1.38 3.26 11.91
N PHE A 182 -2.06 4.19 11.21
CA PHE A 182 -2.81 5.27 11.84
C PHE A 182 -4.03 4.75 12.64
N PRO A 183 -4.93 3.92 12.10
CA PRO A 183 -6.05 3.39 12.88
C PRO A 183 -5.60 2.42 13.98
N VAL A 184 -4.51 1.67 13.79
CA VAL A 184 -3.93 0.84 14.86
C VAL A 184 -3.45 1.72 16.02
N ALA A 185 -2.77 2.85 15.71
CA ALA A 185 -2.37 3.83 16.72
C ALA A 185 -3.57 4.48 17.42
N VAL A 186 -4.61 4.85 16.66
CA VAL A 186 -5.87 5.40 17.20
C VAL A 186 -6.60 4.38 18.06
N PHE A 187 -6.69 3.13 17.63
CA PHE A 187 -7.30 2.03 18.39
C PHE A 187 -6.58 1.85 19.73
N PHE A 188 -5.24 1.80 19.73
CA PHE A 188 -4.48 1.73 20.98
C PHE A 188 -4.63 2.96 21.87
N GLY A 189 -4.71 4.16 21.28
CA GLY A 189 -4.98 5.40 22.01
C GLY A 189 -6.41 5.51 22.54
N SER A 190 -7.37 4.83 21.92
CA SER A 190 -8.79 4.86 22.30
C SER A 190 -9.13 3.92 23.46
N LEU A 191 -8.30 2.90 23.71
CA LEU A 191 -8.44 2.02 24.85
C LEU A 191 -8.36 2.87 26.13
N ARG A 192 -9.26 2.65 27.09
CA ARG A 192 -9.10 3.25 28.42
C ARG A 192 -8.11 2.39 29.18
N TRP A 193 -6.89 2.89 29.32
CA TRP A 193 -5.83 2.13 29.97
C TRP A 193 -6.01 2.10 31.48
N ASP A 194 -6.80 2.97 32.12
CA ASP A 194 -7.13 2.95 33.57
C ASP A 194 -6.00 2.47 34.53
N GLY A 195 -4.73 2.74 34.17
CA GLY A 195 -3.54 2.20 34.82
C GLY A 195 -3.19 0.71 34.57
N LEU A 196 -4.03 -0.07 33.89
CA LEU A 196 -3.86 -1.49 33.56
C LEU A 196 -3.77 -1.75 32.04
N VAL A 197 -2.82 -2.59 31.65
CA VAL A 197 -2.68 -3.01 30.24
C VAL A 197 -3.73 -4.07 29.92
N PRO A 198 -4.52 -3.92 28.84
CA PRO A 198 -5.46 -4.95 28.39
C PRO A 198 -4.76 -6.31 28.21
N PRO A 199 -5.38 -7.44 28.60
CA PRO A 199 -4.72 -8.75 28.60
C PRO A 199 -4.10 -9.15 27.25
N SER A 200 -4.80 -8.86 26.15
CA SER A 200 -4.31 -9.11 24.78
C SER A 200 -3.03 -8.33 24.46
N LEU A 201 -2.96 -7.07 24.91
CA LEU A 201 -1.79 -6.22 24.74
C LEU A 201 -0.63 -6.64 25.64
N ALA A 202 -0.94 -7.09 26.86
CA ALA A 202 0.06 -7.64 27.75
C ALA A 202 0.73 -8.88 27.12
N THR A 203 -0.05 -9.81 26.57
CA THR A 203 0.47 -11.00 25.86
C THR A 203 1.27 -10.64 24.62
N LEU A 204 0.80 -9.70 23.80
CA LEU A 204 1.57 -9.24 22.64
C LEU A 204 2.89 -8.59 23.06
N SER A 205 2.86 -7.72 24.07
CA SER A 205 4.06 -7.08 24.60
C SER A 205 5.04 -8.09 25.21
N SER A 206 4.56 -9.18 25.82
CA SER A 206 5.47 -10.22 26.29
C SER A 206 6.10 -10.96 25.13
N VAL A 207 5.32 -11.42 24.15
CA VAL A 207 5.84 -12.15 22.97
C VAL A 207 6.86 -11.30 22.21
N PHE A 208 6.54 -10.04 21.92
CA PHE A 208 7.47 -9.15 21.23
C PHE A 208 8.68 -8.75 22.10
N GLY A 209 8.52 -8.64 23.42
CA GLY A 209 9.61 -8.33 24.34
C GLY A 209 10.66 -9.44 24.46
N PHE A 210 10.29 -10.69 24.20
CA PHE A 210 11.19 -11.84 24.07
C PHE A 210 11.56 -12.15 22.61
N SER A 211 11.45 -11.16 21.72
CA SER A 211 11.79 -11.31 20.31
C SER A 211 12.86 -10.31 19.87
N PRO A 212 13.59 -10.59 18.78
CA PRO A 212 14.53 -9.65 18.17
C PRO A 212 13.93 -8.28 17.84
N PHE A 213 12.61 -8.19 17.69
CA PHE A 213 11.91 -6.98 17.27
C PHE A 213 11.88 -5.89 18.36
N ALA A 214 11.85 -6.27 19.64
CA ALA A 214 11.68 -5.32 20.75
C ALA A 214 12.38 -5.72 22.06
N ALA A 215 13.39 -6.58 21.98
CA ALA A 215 14.17 -7.02 23.13
C ALA A 215 14.88 -5.88 23.89
N ALA A 216 15.41 -4.88 23.18
CA ALA A 216 16.08 -3.73 23.80
C ALA A 216 15.14 -2.87 24.67
N PRO A 217 13.98 -2.38 24.18
CA PRO A 217 13.03 -1.66 25.04
C PRO A 217 12.40 -2.56 26.11
N ALA A 218 12.22 -3.87 25.87
CA ALA A 218 11.75 -4.80 26.90
C ALA A 218 12.72 -4.88 28.10
N PHE A 219 14.03 -4.98 27.85
CA PHE A 219 15.04 -4.93 28.92
C PHE A 219 14.89 -3.69 29.79
N LEU A 220 14.71 -2.51 29.18
CA LEU A 220 14.66 -1.24 29.91
C LEU A 220 13.56 -1.27 30.97
N PHE A 221 12.33 -1.59 30.56
CA PHE A 221 11.18 -1.54 31.47
C PHE A 221 11.00 -2.80 32.33
N ASP A 222 11.55 -3.96 31.93
CA ASP A 222 11.66 -5.13 32.81
C ASP A 222 12.66 -4.86 33.94
N SER A 223 13.76 -4.16 33.65
CA SER A 223 14.71 -3.70 34.66
C SER A 223 14.09 -2.66 35.59
N ALA A 224 13.27 -1.73 35.07
CA ALA A 224 12.55 -0.76 35.89
C ALA A 224 11.51 -1.43 36.80
N ALA A 225 10.86 -2.49 36.32
CA ALA A 225 9.89 -3.29 37.09
C ALA A 225 10.54 -4.22 38.14
N GLY A 226 11.88 -4.28 38.23
CA GLY A 226 12.59 -5.19 39.11
C GLY A 226 12.58 -6.67 38.65
N ALA A 227 12.09 -6.96 37.45
CA ALA A 227 12.01 -8.30 36.89
C ALA A 227 13.36 -8.72 36.27
N THR A 228 14.36 -8.96 37.11
CA THR A 228 15.76 -9.19 36.70
C THR A 228 15.93 -10.33 35.69
N ALA A 229 15.26 -11.46 35.91
CA ALA A 229 15.35 -12.60 35.00
C ALA A 229 14.84 -12.25 33.59
N SER A 230 13.65 -11.62 33.50
CA SER A 230 13.05 -11.17 32.23
C SER A 230 13.92 -10.15 31.52
N ALA A 231 14.42 -9.17 32.27
CA ALA A 231 15.32 -8.14 31.76
C ALA A 231 16.55 -8.78 31.11
N TRP A 232 17.29 -9.64 31.83
CA TRP A 232 18.49 -10.27 31.30
C TRP A 232 18.24 -11.16 30.09
N SER A 233 17.14 -11.92 30.06
CA SER A 233 16.78 -12.70 28.86
C SER A 233 16.55 -11.82 27.64
N SER A 234 15.79 -10.73 27.76
CA SER A 234 15.62 -9.76 26.67
C SER A 234 16.93 -9.05 26.33
N GLY A 235 17.79 -8.78 27.31
CA GLY A 235 19.13 -8.21 27.09
C GLY A 235 20.02 -9.11 26.25
N VAL A 236 20.06 -10.40 26.55
CA VAL A 236 20.79 -11.40 25.76
C VAL A 236 20.24 -11.46 24.33
N ILE A 237 18.91 -11.49 24.17
CA ILE A 237 18.28 -11.47 22.84
C ILE A 237 18.67 -10.21 22.07
N ALA A 238 18.68 -9.03 22.70
CA ALA A 238 19.06 -7.77 22.05
C ALA A 238 20.53 -7.78 21.59
N VAL A 239 21.44 -8.27 22.44
CA VAL A 239 22.87 -8.41 22.10
C VAL A 239 23.09 -9.43 20.97
N LEU A 240 22.45 -10.61 21.05
CA LEU A 240 22.54 -11.61 19.99
C LEU A 240 21.98 -11.08 18.67
N THR A 241 20.87 -10.34 18.72
CA THR A 241 20.24 -9.73 17.55
C THR A 241 21.19 -8.76 16.85
N VAL A 242 21.80 -7.82 17.58
CA VAL A 242 22.72 -6.85 16.97
C VAL A 242 23.97 -7.52 16.39
N VAL A 243 24.49 -8.56 17.04
CA VAL A 243 25.65 -9.33 16.56
C VAL A 243 25.30 -10.07 15.26
N LEU A 244 24.18 -10.80 15.24
CA LEU A 244 23.72 -11.55 14.06
C LEU A 244 23.42 -10.63 12.88
N LEU A 245 22.79 -9.47 13.13
CA LEU A 245 22.57 -8.46 12.09
C LEU A 245 23.88 -7.86 11.59
N GLY A 246 24.87 -7.65 12.46
CA GLY A 246 26.21 -7.18 12.06
C GLY A 246 26.91 -8.18 11.14
N ILE A 247 26.83 -9.48 11.46
CA ILE A 247 27.35 -10.56 10.61
C ILE A 247 26.62 -10.60 9.27
N ALA A 248 25.29 -10.56 9.30
CA ALA A 248 24.46 -10.56 8.09
C ALA A 248 24.76 -9.36 7.20
N TRP A 249 24.92 -8.17 7.78
CA TRP A 249 25.28 -6.96 7.05
C TRP A 249 26.67 -7.06 6.41
N ALA A 250 27.68 -7.52 7.15
CA ALA A 250 29.03 -7.71 6.62
C ALA A 250 29.05 -8.73 5.46
N TRP A 251 28.31 -9.83 5.60
CA TRP A 251 28.14 -10.83 4.54
C TRP A 251 27.45 -10.23 3.31
N LEU A 252 26.37 -9.47 3.51
CA LEU A 252 25.58 -8.88 2.44
C LEU A 252 26.37 -7.84 1.63
N VAL A 253 27.11 -6.96 2.31
CA VAL A 253 28.00 -5.98 1.68
C VAL A 253 29.08 -6.67 0.86
N ARG A 254 29.72 -7.71 1.41
CA ARG A 254 30.74 -8.48 0.67
C ARG A 254 30.14 -9.15 -0.56
N ARG A 255 28.96 -9.74 -0.44
CA ARG A 255 28.25 -10.34 -1.58
C ARG A 255 27.95 -9.29 -2.65
N LEU A 256 27.44 -8.13 -2.26
CA LEU A 256 27.12 -7.04 -3.19
C LEU A 256 28.36 -6.46 -3.90
N LEU A 257 29.52 -6.44 -3.25
CA LEU A 257 30.77 -6.00 -3.85
C LEU A 257 31.35 -7.02 -4.85
N THR A 258 31.04 -8.30 -4.67
CA THR A 258 31.69 -9.41 -5.42
C THR A 258 30.79 -10.07 -6.48
N THR A 259 29.48 -9.81 -6.49
CA THR A 259 28.56 -10.34 -7.50
C THR A 259 28.31 -9.34 -8.64
N THR A 260 28.56 -9.74 -9.88
CA THR A 260 28.09 -9.03 -11.08
C THR A 260 26.61 -9.32 -11.34
N GLU A 261 25.83 -8.29 -11.70
CA GLU A 261 24.44 -8.48 -12.12
C GLU A 261 24.39 -9.38 -13.36
N ARG A 262 23.61 -10.47 -13.28
CA ARG A 262 23.37 -11.33 -14.45
C ARG A 262 22.58 -10.51 -15.48
N PRO A 263 23.02 -10.44 -16.75
CA PRO A 263 22.20 -9.83 -17.80
C PRO A 263 20.86 -10.57 -17.84
N VAL A 264 19.77 -9.81 -17.72
CA VAL A 264 18.41 -10.36 -17.87
C VAL A 264 18.33 -10.92 -19.29
N THR A 265 18.27 -12.24 -19.42
CA THR A 265 18.01 -12.88 -20.71
C THR A 265 16.59 -12.50 -21.11
N LEU A 266 16.48 -11.53 -22.01
CA LEU A 266 15.22 -11.19 -22.67
C LEU A 266 14.83 -12.40 -23.52
N ARG A 267 14.02 -13.28 -22.95
CA ARG A 267 13.44 -14.40 -23.68
C ARG A 267 12.40 -13.81 -24.63
N GLU A 268 12.75 -13.71 -25.91
CA GLU A 268 11.79 -13.37 -26.96
C GLU A 268 10.66 -14.41 -26.92
N ARG A 269 9.47 -13.97 -26.53
CA ARG A 269 8.27 -14.82 -26.59
C ARG A 269 7.82 -14.85 -28.05
N THR A 270 7.98 -16.01 -28.70
CA THR A 270 7.43 -16.28 -30.03
C THR A 270 5.93 -16.55 -29.92
N GLY A 271 5.11 -15.90 -30.77
CA GLY A 271 3.65 -16.08 -30.85
C GLY A 271 2.82 -14.81 -30.69
N LEU A 272 1.55 -14.85 -31.13
CA LEU A 272 0.59 -13.73 -31.08
C LEU A 272 0.05 -13.43 -29.66
N GLY A 273 0.38 -14.27 -28.65
CA GLY A 273 -0.09 -14.11 -27.28
C GLY A 273 -1.62 -14.14 -27.18
N TRP A 274 -2.21 -13.19 -26.45
CA TRP A 274 -3.67 -13.07 -26.29
C TRP A 274 -4.43 -12.92 -27.62
N PHE A 275 -3.79 -12.36 -28.66
CA PHE A 275 -4.39 -12.23 -29.99
C PHE A 275 -4.57 -13.59 -30.70
N GLY A 276 -3.84 -14.63 -30.30
CA GLY A 276 -4.03 -15.99 -30.81
C GLY A 276 -5.11 -16.80 -30.08
N LEU A 277 -5.55 -16.34 -28.89
CA LEU A 277 -6.53 -17.05 -28.05
C LEU A 277 -7.95 -16.48 -28.18
N LEU A 278 -8.07 -15.20 -28.53
CA LEU A 278 -9.36 -14.51 -28.64
C LEU A 278 -9.93 -14.59 -30.06
N PRO A 279 -11.27 -14.44 -30.22
CA PRO A 279 -11.92 -14.50 -31.52
C PRO A 279 -11.32 -13.51 -32.53
N SER A 280 -11.24 -13.90 -33.81
CA SER A 280 -10.71 -13.10 -34.92
C SER A 280 -11.69 -12.02 -35.41
N ASN A 281 -12.28 -11.26 -34.48
CA ASN A 281 -13.19 -10.15 -34.75
C ASN A 281 -12.79 -8.91 -33.95
N ALA A 282 -13.48 -7.78 -34.17
CA ALA A 282 -13.17 -6.51 -33.50
C ALA A 282 -13.20 -6.63 -31.97
N PHE A 283 -14.19 -7.35 -31.41
CA PHE A 283 -14.28 -7.58 -29.97
C PHE A 283 -13.03 -8.30 -29.43
N GLY A 284 -12.61 -9.40 -30.08
CA GLY A 284 -11.46 -10.19 -29.64
C GLY A 284 -10.13 -9.44 -29.78
N ALA A 285 -9.95 -8.66 -30.84
CA ALA A 285 -8.76 -7.83 -31.01
C ALA A 285 -8.65 -6.75 -29.91
N ILE A 286 -9.77 -6.13 -29.54
CA ILE A 286 -9.82 -5.10 -28.51
C ILE A 286 -9.62 -5.72 -27.13
N ALA A 287 -10.28 -6.84 -26.84
CA ALA A 287 -10.07 -7.60 -25.60
C ALA A 287 -8.61 -8.04 -25.44
N ALA A 288 -7.97 -8.53 -26.50
CA ALA A 288 -6.57 -8.94 -26.48
C ALA A 288 -5.65 -7.75 -26.17
N ARG A 289 -5.90 -6.60 -26.81
CA ARG A 289 -5.17 -5.35 -26.55
C ARG A 289 -5.35 -4.89 -25.12
N SER A 290 -6.59 -4.84 -24.62
CA SER A 290 -6.90 -4.45 -23.24
C SER A 290 -6.24 -5.39 -22.22
N LEU A 291 -6.19 -6.70 -22.49
CA LEU A 291 -5.45 -7.66 -21.66
C LEU A 291 -3.94 -7.37 -21.62
N VAL A 292 -3.34 -7.04 -22.77
CA VAL A 292 -1.93 -6.62 -22.83
C VAL A 292 -1.70 -5.37 -22.00
N TYR A 293 -2.61 -4.39 -22.03
CA TYR A 293 -2.51 -3.17 -21.21
C TYR A 293 -2.60 -3.49 -19.72
N TRP A 294 -3.57 -4.30 -19.31
CA TRP A 294 -3.73 -4.70 -17.91
C TRP A 294 -2.53 -5.45 -17.33
N LEU A 295 -1.78 -6.18 -18.17
CA LEU A 295 -0.61 -6.95 -17.73
C LEU A 295 0.72 -6.17 -17.81
N ARG A 296 0.80 -5.13 -18.64
CA ARG A 296 2.06 -4.39 -18.88
C ARG A 296 2.05 -2.98 -18.34
N ASP A 297 0.89 -2.33 -18.31
CA ASP A 297 0.77 -0.96 -17.83
C ASP A 297 0.50 -0.94 -16.32
N ARG A 298 1.39 -0.26 -15.60
CA ARG A 298 1.32 -0.18 -14.13
C ARG A 298 0.04 0.49 -13.66
N ARG A 299 -0.54 1.40 -14.45
CA ARG A 299 -1.78 2.12 -14.12
C ARG A 299 -2.91 1.14 -13.84
N TYR A 300 -3.05 0.12 -14.68
CA TYR A 300 -4.06 -0.92 -14.52
C TYR A 300 -3.68 -1.94 -13.44
N ILE A 301 -2.42 -2.35 -13.36
CA ILE A 301 -1.95 -3.28 -12.30
C ILE A 301 -2.17 -2.67 -10.91
N MET A 302 -1.96 -1.36 -10.74
CA MET A 302 -2.19 -0.69 -9.46
C MET A 302 -3.67 -0.78 -9.08
N ASN A 303 -4.58 -0.54 -10.04
CA ASN A 303 -6.01 -0.64 -9.78
C ASN A 303 -6.44 -2.05 -9.32
N ILE A 304 -5.85 -3.12 -9.88
CA ILE A 304 -6.13 -4.51 -9.45
C ILE A 304 -5.77 -4.73 -7.98
N ILE A 305 -4.68 -4.13 -7.50
CA ILE A 305 -4.20 -4.28 -6.12
C ILE A 305 -4.96 -3.36 -5.16
N VAL A 306 -5.22 -2.11 -5.57
CA VAL A 306 -5.89 -1.11 -4.74
C VAL A 306 -7.31 -1.56 -4.40
N VAL A 307 -8.07 -2.11 -5.35
CA VAL A 307 -9.50 -2.39 -5.13
C VAL A 307 -9.75 -3.40 -4.00
N PRO A 308 -9.10 -4.58 -3.95
CA PRO A 308 -9.26 -5.50 -2.82
C PRO A 308 -8.76 -4.91 -1.50
N VAL A 309 -7.61 -4.22 -1.53
CA VAL A 309 -7.04 -3.59 -0.34
C VAL A 309 -7.99 -2.53 0.21
N ALA A 310 -8.50 -1.64 -0.63
CA ALA A 310 -9.48 -0.62 -0.26
C ALA A 310 -10.76 -1.25 0.32
N GLY A 311 -11.27 -2.32 -0.31
CA GLY A 311 -12.41 -3.07 0.19
C GLY A 311 -12.21 -3.59 1.61
N VAL A 312 -11.12 -4.31 1.89
CA VAL A 312 -10.81 -4.84 3.23
C VAL A 312 -10.54 -3.71 4.24
N LEU A 313 -9.85 -2.65 3.80
CA LEU A 313 -9.54 -1.52 4.67
C LEU A 313 -10.78 -0.79 5.17
N THR A 314 -11.93 -0.88 4.49
CA THR A 314 -13.18 -0.27 4.97
C THR A 314 -13.69 -0.86 6.29
N VAL A 315 -13.33 -2.11 6.63
CA VAL A 315 -13.74 -2.76 7.88
C VAL A 315 -13.16 -2.03 9.09
N LEU A 316 -11.92 -1.56 8.98
CA LEU A 316 -11.17 -1.05 10.12
C LEU A 316 -11.76 0.25 10.71
N PRO A 317 -12.09 1.29 9.92
CA PRO A 317 -12.82 2.45 10.43
C PRO A 317 -14.18 2.10 11.04
N LEU A 318 -14.89 1.10 10.52
CA LEU A 318 -16.19 0.67 11.04
C LEU A 318 -16.04 0.06 12.44
N ILE A 319 -15.05 -0.82 12.63
CA ILE A 319 -14.75 -1.37 13.97
C ILE A 319 -14.39 -0.26 14.95
N VAL A 320 -13.56 0.70 14.52
CA VAL A 320 -13.18 1.86 15.36
C VAL A 320 -14.39 2.73 15.72
N ALA A 321 -15.36 2.84 14.81
CA ALA A 321 -16.63 3.52 15.06
C ALA A 321 -17.60 2.71 15.94
N GLY A 322 -17.22 1.51 16.39
CA GLY A 322 -18.03 0.65 17.25
C GLY A 322 -18.98 -0.29 16.51
N VAL A 323 -18.85 -0.42 15.18
CA VAL A 323 -19.65 -1.38 14.40
C VAL A 323 -19.15 -2.80 14.68
N PRO A 324 -20.05 -3.74 15.03
CA PRO A 324 -19.67 -5.15 15.24
C PRO A 324 -18.95 -5.74 14.02
N LEU A 325 -17.97 -6.61 14.25
CA LEU A 325 -17.15 -7.19 13.19
C LEU A 325 -18.00 -7.94 12.16
N GLU A 326 -19.07 -8.59 12.61
CA GLU A 326 -20.00 -9.35 11.77
C GLU A 326 -20.71 -8.44 10.77
N VAL A 327 -21.06 -7.22 11.17
CA VAL A 327 -21.69 -6.22 10.30
C VAL A 327 -20.64 -5.56 9.40
N ALA A 328 -19.48 -5.22 9.95
CA ALA A 328 -18.39 -4.61 9.20
C ALA A 328 -17.86 -5.53 8.10
N ALA A 329 -17.87 -6.85 8.31
CA ALA A 329 -17.45 -7.87 7.33
C ALA A 329 -18.36 -7.96 6.10
N LEU A 330 -19.58 -7.40 6.12
CA LEU A 330 -20.47 -7.38 4.95
C LEU A 330 -20.12 -6.28 3.93
N VAL A 331 -19.33 -5.28 4.33
CA VAL A 331 -19.04 -4.07 3.52
C VAL A 331 -17.97 -4.27 2.43
N PRO A 332 -16.88 -5.03 2.63
CA PRO A 332 -15.82 -5.17 1.64
C PRO A 332 -16.27 -5.62 0.26
N VAL A 333 -17.19 -6.59 0.19
CA VAL A 333 -17.64 -7.18 -1.08
C VAL A 333 -18.40 -6.16 -1.96
N PRO A 334 -19.44 -5.46 -1.46
CA PRO A 334 -20.07 -4.36 -2.19
C PRO A 334 -19.08 -3.29 -2.65
N VAL A 335 -18.15 -2.88 -1.78
CA VAL A 335 -17.13 -1.87 -2.11
C VAL A 335 -16.25 -2.36 -3.25
N MET A 336 -15.69 -3.57 -3.15
CA MET A 336 -14.88 -4.16 -4.23
C MET A 336 -15.66 -4.24 -5.54
N ALA A 337 -16.91 -4.73 -5.52
CA ALA A 337 -17.74 -4.88 -6.71
C ALA A 337 -17.98 -3.54 -7.42
N LEU A 338 -18.34 -2.51 -6.65
CA LEU A 338 -18.54 -1.15 -7.15
C LEU A 338 -17.26 -0.59 -7.77
N PHE A 339 -16.13 -0.66 -7.05
CA PHE A 339 -14.87 -0.12 -7.54
C PHE A 339 -14.32 -0.86 -8.75
N PHE A 340 -14.42 -2.19 -8.80
CA PHE A 340 -14.06 -2.96 -10.00
C PHE A 340 -14.86 -2.53 -11.20
N GLY A 341 -16.19 -2.40 -11.07
CA GLY A 341 -17.05 -1.98 -12.17
C GLY A 341 -16.86 -0.52 -12.56
N TRP A 342 -16.37 0.32 -11.63
CA TRP A 342 -16.04 1.70 -11.87
C TRP A 342 -14.70 1.90 -12.60
N LEU A 343 -13.76 0.93 -12.57
CA LEU A 343 -12.44 1.09 -13.19
C LEU A 343 -12.47 1.58 -14.66
N PRO A 344 -13.37 1.10 -15.53
CA PRO A 344 -13.41 1.52 -16.94
C PRO A 344 -14.00 2.91 -17.20
N HIS A 345 -14.39 3.68 -16.17
CA HIS A 345 -15.11 4.95 -16.34
C HIS A 345 -14.35 5.99 -17.18
N ASN A 346 -13.03 5.83 -17.36
CA ASN A 346 -12.21 6.69 -18.22
C ASN A 346 -11.30 5.90 -19.18
N ASP A 347 -11.67 4.66 -19.52
CA ASP A 347 -10.80 3.73 -20.26
C ASP A 347 -10.40 4.24 -21.66
N VAL A 348 -11.23 5.06 -22.29
CA VAL A 348 -10.92 5.70 -23.59
C VAL A 348 -9.75 6.67 -23.49
N ALA A 349 -9.62 7.39 -22.38
CA ALA A 349 -8.51 8.31 -22.18
C ALA A 349 -7.18 7.57 -22.00
N TYR A 350 -7.21 6.35 -21.44
CA TYR A 350 -6.02 5.52 -21.25
C TYR A 350 -5.41 4.99 -22.55
N ASP A 351 -6.21 4.89 -23.61
CA ASP A 351 -5.70 4.53 -24.95
C ASP A 351 -4.79 5.60 -25.54
N SER A 352 -4.92 6.87 -25.09
CA SER A 352 -4.21 8.01 -25.67
C SER A 352 -4.27 7.95 -27.21
N THR A 353 -3.19 8.26 -27.91
CA THR A 353 -3.15 8.30 -29.37
C THR A 353 -3.58 6.99 -30.03
N ALA A 354 -3.47 5.83 -29.36
CA ALA A 354 -3.90 4.56 -29.93
C ALA A 354 -5.40 4.49 -30.27
N LEU A 355 -6.22 5.40 -29.71
CA LEU A 355 -7.63 5.53 -30.05
C LEU A 355 -7.87 5.75 -31.55
N TRP A 356 -6.91 6.38 -32.25
CA TRP A 356 -6.99 6.63 -33.70
C TRP A 356 -7.28 5.35 -34.49
N THR A 357 -6.73 4.22 -34.05
CA THR A 357 -6.89 2.93 -34.74
C THR A 357 -8.34 2.45 -34.74
N HIS A 358 -9.10 2.74 -33.68
CA HIS A 358 -10.51 2.38 -33.57
C HIS A 358 -11.39 3.26 -34.47
N VAL A 359 -11.05 4.55 -34.54
CA VAL A 359 -11.77 5.53 -35.38
C VAL A 359 -11.50 5.27 -36.86
N ALA A 360 -10.23 5.13 -37.25
CA ALA A 360 -9.84 4.92 -38.65
C ALA A 360 -10.32 3.57 -39.22
N SER A 361 -10.43 2.54 -38.39
CA SER A 361 -10.96 1.23 -38.81
C SER A 361 -12.50 1.14 -38.79
N GLY A 362 -13.21 2.21 -38.37
CA GLY A 362 -14.67 2.24 -38.35
C GLY A 362 -15.29 1.19 -37.43
N VAL A 363 -14.65 0.90 -36.29
CA VAL A 363 -15.13 -0.13 -35.36
C VAL A 363 -16.50 0.24 -34.79
N ARG A 364 -17.43 -0.71 -34.84
CA ARG A 364 -18.74 -0.59 -34.18
C ARG A 364 -18.53 -0.44 -32.67
N GLY A 365 -19.28 0.45 -32.05
CA GLY A 365 -19.07 0.84 -30.66
C GLY A 365 -19.33 -0.29 -29.67
N LEU A 366 -20.32 -1.16 -29.93
CA LEU A 366 -20.66 -2.25 -29.00
C LEU A 366 -19.51 -3.27 -28.82
N PRO A 367 -18.91 -3.85 -29.89
CA PRO A 367 -17.70 -4.67 -29.78
C PRO A 367 -16.54 -3.98 -29.04
N ASP A 368 -16.36 -2.68 -29.27
CA ASP A 368 -15.32 -1.90 -28.59
C ASP A 368 -15.59 -1.75 -27.09
N ARG A 369 -16.81 -1.38 -26.70
CA ARG A 369 -17.19 -1.28 -25.28
C ARG A 369 -17.03 -2.62 -24.57
N LEU A 370 -17.59 -3.69 -25.13
CA LEU A 370 -17.54 -5.02 -24.51
C LEU A 370 -16.11 -5.57 -24.42
N GLY A 371 -15.28 -5.36 -25.45
CA GLY A 371 -13.90 -5.85 -25.47
C GLY A 371 -13.06 -5.28 -24.32
N ARG A 372 -13.27 -4.00 -23.99
CA ARG A 372 -12.59 -3.31 -22.88
C ARG A 372 -12.96 -3.82 -21.49
N LEU A 373 -14.14 -4.42 -21.34
CA LEU A 373 -14.59 -4.94 -20.04
C LEU A 373 -14.00 -6.31 -19.71
N VAL A 374 -13.45 -7.03 -20.71
CA VAL A 374 -12.94 -8.41 -20.54
C VAL A 374 -11.88 -8.52 -19.44
N PRO A 375 -10.81 -7.69 -19.41
CA PRO A 375 -9.80 -7.79 -18.35
C PRO A 375 -10.38 -7.56 -16.96
N VAL A 376 -11.30 -6.60 -16.82
CA VAL A 376 -11.95 -6.29 -15.53
C VAL A 376 -12.76 -7.47 -15.05
N LEU A 377 -13.58 -8.05 -15.92
CA LEU A 377 -14.42 -9.21 -15.56
C LEU A 377 -13.58 -10.43 -15.19
N LEU A 378 -12.48 -10.68 -15.92
CA LEU A 378 -11.55 -11.77 -15.63
C LEU A 378 -10.87 -11.66 -14.26
N VAL A 379 -10.73 -10.44 -13.72
CA VAL A 379 -10.17 -10.20 -12.38
C VAL A 379 -11.26 -10.11 -11.32
N ALA A 380 -12.31 -9.32 -11.57
CA ALA A 380 -13.36 -9.03 -10.60
C ALA A 380 -14.16 -10.28 -10.23
N ILE A 381 -14.51 -11.13 -11.20
CA ILE A 381 -15.33 -12.32 -10.95
C ILE A 381 -14.61 -13.29 -9.99
N PRO A 382 -13.36 -13.73 -10.25
CA PRO A 382 -12.64 -14.59 -9.30
C PRO A 382 -12.43 -13.95 -7.93
N VAL A 383 -12.07 -12.65 -7.90
CA VAL A 383 -11.85 -11.95 -6.62
C VAL A 383 -13.14 -11.91 -5.80
N LEU A 384 -14.28 -11.56 -6.40
CA LEU A 384 -15.58 -11.53 -5.72
C LEU A 384 -16.05 -12.94 -5.34
N ALA A 385 -15.82 -13.94 -6.18
CA ALA A 385 -16.14 -15.34 -5.88
C ALA A 385 -15.38 -15.87 -4.66
N ILE A 386 -14.20 -15.33 -4.36
CA ILE A 386 -13.42 -15.63 -3.13
C ILE A 386 -13.84 -14.71 -1.98
N ALA A 387 -14.02 -13.41 -2.23
CA ALA A 387 -14.32 -12.42 -1.20
C ALA A 387 -15.69 -12.64 -0.54
N VAL A 388 -16.69 -13.09 -1.30
CA VAL A 388 -18.03 -13.44 -0.78
C VAL A 388 -17.95 -14.52 0.30
N PRO A 389 -17.45 -15.75 0.04
CA PRO A 389 -17.38 -16.79 1.07
C PRO A 389 -16.45 -16.41 2.23
N LEU A 390 -15.34 -15.70 1.98
CA LEU A 390 -14.47 -15.20 3.06
C LEU A 390 -15.21 -14.26 4.01
N SER A 391 -16.03 -13.36 3.46
CA SER A 391 -16.84 -12.45 4.28
C SER A 391 -17.88 -13.23 5.10
N LEU A 392 -18.52 -14.23 4.49
CA LEU A 392 -19.53 -15.05 5.16
C LEU A 392 -18.96 -15.99 6.23
N LEU A 393 -17.70 -16.43 6.09
CA LEU A 393 -16.99 -17.16 7.14
C LEU A 393 -16.84 -16.32 8.41
N LEU A 394 -16.62 -15.00 8.27
CA LEU A 394 -16.53 -14.09 9.41
C LEU A 394 -17.90 -13.77 10.01
N VAL A 395 -18.94 -13.68 9.17
CA VAL A 395 -20.32 -13.39 9.59
C VAL A 395 -20.98 -14.63 10.24
N GLY A 396 -20.58 -15.85 9.85
CA GLY A 396 -21.17 -17.09 10.32
C GLY A 396 -22.54 -17.42 9.72
N ASN A 397 -23.01 -16.67 8.72
CA ASN A 397 -24.34 -16.84 8.12
C ASN A 397 -24.28 -17.13 6.61
N TRP A 398 -24.35 -18.40 6.25
CA TRP A 398 -24.30 -18.86 4.86
C TRP A 398 -25.58 -18.60 4.06
N SER A 399 -26.69 -18.25 4.70
CA SER A 399 -27.92 -17.89 3.96
C SER A 399 -27.75 -16.63 3.10
N LEU A 400 -26.76 -15.79 3.42
CA LEU A 400 -26.42 -14.58 2.68
C LEU A 400 -25.57 -14.83 1.41
N LEU A 401 -25.22 -16.09 1.10
CA LEU A 401 -24.40 -16.42 -0.08
C LEU A 401 -25.01 -15.90 -1.38
N LEU A 402 -26.27 -16.24 -1.65
CA LEU A 402 -26.99 -15.78 -2.83
C LEU A 402 -27.24 -14.26 -2.79
N PRO A 403 -27.82 -13.68 -1.71
CA PRO A 403 -28.04 -12.23 -1.61
C PRO A 403 -26.78 -11.40 -1.83
N MET A 404 -25.66 -11.80 -1.22
CA MET A 404 -24.38 -11.11 -1.37
C MET A 404 -23.85 -11.22 -2.79
N GLY A 405 -24.01 -12.39 -3.43
CA GLY A 405 -23.68 -12.58 -4.85
C GLY A 405 -24.51 -11.66 -5.77
N GLY A 406 -25.81 -11.52 -5.52
CA GLY A 406 -26.69 -10.62 -6.27
C GLY A 406 -26.34 -9.15 -6.08
N MET A 407 -26.05 -8.75 -4.83
CA MET A 407 -25.59 -7.42 -4.49
C MET A 407 -24.27 -7.07 -5.17
N ALA A 408 -23.29 -7.99 -5.15
CA ALA A 408 -22.02 -7.83 -5.85
C ALA A 408 -22.23 -7.75 -7.38
N ALA A 409 -23.07 -8.60 -7.96
CA ALA A 409 -23.39 -8.59 -9.39
C ALA A 409 -24.05 -7.26 -9.81
N SER A 410 -25.01 -6.76 -9.02
CA SER A 410 -25.68 -5.48 -9.27
C SER A 410 -24.68 -4.35 -9.33
N LEU A 411 -23.87 -4.17 -8.27
CA LEU A 411 -22.91 -3.07 -8.20
C LEU A 411 -21.85 -3.16 -9.30
N LEU A 412 -21.32 -4.36 -9.56
CA LEU A 412 -20.33 -4.58 -10.62
C LEU A 412 -20.92 -4.22 -11.99
N PHE A 413 -22.05 -4.82 -12.38
CA PHE A 413 -22.60 -4.65 -13.72
C PHE A 413 -23.22 -3.27 -13.94
N CYS A 414 -23.87 -2.67 -12.94
CA CYS A 414 -24.34 -1.29 -13.02
C CYS A 414 -23.18 -0.32 -13.21
N ALA A 415 -22.09 -0.48 -12.43
CA ALA A 415 -20.91 0.37 -12.57
C ALA A 415 -20.21 0.18 -13.94
N LEU A 416 -20.08 -1.04 -14.44
CA LEU A 416 -19.52 -1.31 -15.78
C LEU A 416 -20.38 -0.68 -16.89
N GLY A 417 -21.71 -0.77 -16.77
CA GLY A 417 -22.66 -0.19 -17.71
C GLY A 417 -22.53 1.32 -17.80
N ILE A 418 -22.56 2.02 -16.67
CA ILE A 418 -22.42 3.48 -16.64
C ILE A 418 -21.01 3.91 -17.05
N SER A 419 -19.97 3.19 -16.61
CA SER A 419 -18.59 3.45 -17.02
C SER A 419 -18.40 3.37 -18.54
N SER A 420 -19.11 2.46 -19.20
CA SER A 420 -19.12 2.35 -20.67
C SER A 420 -19.69 3.59 -21.37
N ILE A 421 -20.62 4.31 -20.72
CA ILE A 421 -21.17 5.58 -21.21
C ILE A 421 -20.21 6.74 -20.87
N VAL A 422 -19.86 6.88 -19.59
CA VAL A 422 -19.09 8.02 -19.07
C VAL A 422 -17.72 8.14 -19.73
N SER A 423 -17.06 7.01 -19.99
CA SER A 423 -15.74 6.98 -20.65
C SER A 423 -15.72 7.63 -22.03
N VAL A 424 -16.88 7.77 -22.68
CA VAL A 424 -17.03 8.41 -23.98
C VAL A 424 -17.64 9.81 -23.85
N VAL A 425 -18.58 9.99 -22.92
CA VAL A 425 -19.29 11.27 -22.75
C VAL A 425 -18.39 12.33 -22.14
N ALA A 426 -17.66 11.98 -21.07
CA ALA A 426 -16.87 12.92 -20.28
C ALA A 426 -15.46 12.37 -19.98
N PRO A 427 -14.64 12.07 -21.00
CA PRO A 427 -13.26 11.68 -20.78
C PRO A 427 -12.47 12.84 -20.18
N TYR A 428 -11.50 12.51 -19.32
CA TYR A 428 -10.59 13.49 -18.72
C TYR A 428 -9.14 13.04 -18.86
N ALA A 429 -8.23 14.01 -18.85
CA ALA A 429 -6.82 13.74 -19.04
C ALA A 429 -6.28 12.78 -17.95
N VAL A 430 -5.45 11.83 -18.37
CA VAL A 430 -4.77 10.86 -17.51
C VAL A 430 -3.26 10.97 -17.71
N SER A 431 -2.48 10.37 -16.81
CA SER A 431 -1.03 10.23 -17.02
C SER A 431 -0.75 9.54 -18.36
N ARG A 432 0.36 9.83 -19.03
CA ARG A 432 0.66 9.23 -20.34
C ARG A 432 1.09 7.76 -20.20
N PRO A 433 1.04 6.97 -21.29
CA PRO A 433 1.62 5.63 -21.27
C PRO A 433 3.08 5.66 -20.83
N GLY A 434 3.41 4.90 -19.78
CA GLY A 434 4.75 4.86 -19.19
C GLY A 434 5.00 5.88 -18.06
N ASP A 435 4.14 6.89 -17.91
CA ASP A 435 4.15 7.78 -16.75
C ASP A 435 3.56 7.10 -15.51
N SER A 436 3.78 7.75 -14.38
CA SER A 436 3.26 7.31 -13.09
C SER A 436 1.72 7.34 -13.03
N PRO A 437 1.01 6.27 -12.59
CA PRO A 437 -0.41 6.29 -12.22
C PRO A 437 -0.86 7.44 -11.32
N PHE A 438 0.00 7.95 -10.43
CA PHE A 438 -0.32 9.08 -9.55
C PHE A 438 0.15 10.43 -10.07
N GLN A 439 0.73 10.47 -11.27
CA GLN A 439 1.11 11.73 -11.90
C GLN A 439 -0.14 12.39 -12.45
N GLN A 440 -0.42 13.61 -11.98
CA GLN A 440 -1.51 14.40 -12.51
C GLN A 440 -1.12 14.93 -13.90
N PRO A 441 -2.08 14.94 -14.85
CA PRO A 441 -1.87 15.55 -16.16
C PRO A 441 -1.56 17.04 -16.00
N GLN A 442 -0.66 17.55 -16.83
CA GLN A 442 -0.20 18.96 -16.75
C GLN A 442 -1.31 19.97 -17.09
N ARG A 443 -2.36 19.52 -17.76
CA ARG A 443 -3.56 20.31 -18.06
C ARG A 443 -4.80 19.52 -17.64
N PRO A 444 -5.36 19.76 -16.45
CA PRO A 444 -6.66 19.20 -16.10
C PRO A 444 -7.71 19.82 -17.03
N THR A 445 -8.29 19.02 -17.92
CA THR A 445 -9.42 19.43 -18.75
C THR A 445 -10.65 19.61 -17.87
N SER A 446 -11.19 20.84 -17.80
CA SER A 446 -12.28 21.22 -16.89
C SER A 446 -13.61 20.50 -17.16
N ARG A 447 -13.78 19.90 -18.34
CA ARG A 447 -15.04 19.24 -18.75
C ARG A 447 -15.24 17.83 -18.18
N GLY A 448 -14.20 17.21 -17.61
CA GLY A 448 -14.23 15.80 -17.21
C GLY A 448 -14.22 15.53 -15.69
N THR A 449 -14.26 16.57 -14.84
CA THR A 449 -14.20 16.41 -13.38
C THR A 449 -15.40 15.66 -12.79
N TYR A 450 -16.58 15.76 -13.42
CA TYR A 450 -17.80 15.13 -12.91
C TYR A 450 -18.01 13.69 -13.38
N GLY A 451 -17.34 13.26 -14.46
CA GLY A 451 -17.50 11.92 -15.04
C GLY A 451 -17.26 10.79 -14.01
N PRO A 452 -16.12 10.79 -13.29
CA PRO A 452 -15.84 9.81 -12.24
C PRO A 452 -16.94 9.73 -11.18
N ALA A 453 -17.39 10.88 -10.67
CA ALA A 453 -18.44 10.95 -9.64
C ALA A 453 -19.79 10.47 -10.18
N ALA A 454 -20.14 10.84 -11.41
CA ALA A 454 -21.38 10.40 -12.06
C ALA A 454 -21.41 8.88 -12.29
N ALA A 455 -20.28 8.28 -12.70
CA ALA A 455 -20.18 6.82 -12.84
C ALA A 455 -20.37 6.11 -11.49
N PHE A 456 -19.74 6.64 -10.44
CA PHE A 456 -19.80 6.05 -9.10
C PHE A 456 -21.19 6.17 -8.48
N LEU A 457 -21.74 7.38 -8.41
CA LEU A 457 -23.06 7.64 -7.83
C LEU A 457 -24.17 7.01 -8.66
N GLY A 458 -24.07 7.08 -9.99
CA GLY A 458 -25.03 6.44 -10.87
C GLY A 458 -25.14 4.93 -10.62
N ALA A 459 -24.01 4.26 -10.38
CA ALA A 459 -24.00 2.83 -10.13
C ALA A 459 -24.70 2.47 -8.81
N ILE A 460 -24.52 3.29 -7.77
CA ILE A 460 -25.21 3.15 -6.49
C ILE A 460 -26.72 3.38 -6.68
N VAL A 461 -27.10 4.44 -7.39
CA VAL A 461 -28.52 4.77 -7.65
C VAL A 461 -29.21 3.64 -8.43
N LEU A 462 -28.59 3.13 -9.49
CA LEU A 462 -29.15 2.01 -10.25
C LEU A 462 -29.18 0.70 -9.46
N SER A 463 -28.26 0.54 -8.49
CA SER A 463 -28.25 -0.60 -7.57
C SER A 463 -29.16 -0.41 -6.36
N ALA A 464 -29.84 0.74 -6.21
CA ALA A 464 -30.65 1.05 -5.02
C ALA A 464 -31.74 0.01 -4.72
N PRO A 465 -32.48 -0.55 -5.71
CA PRO A 465 -33.44 -1.62 -5.45
C PRO A 465 -32.79 -2.87 -4.84
N THR A 466 -31.63 -3.28 -5.35
CA THR A 466 -30.87 -4.41 -4.84
C THR A 466 -30.30 -4.14 -3.45
N ILE A 467 -29.76 -2.93 -3.22
CA ILE A 467 -29.26 -2.48 -1.92
C ILE A 467 -30.38 -2.56 -0.88
N TRP A 468 -31.56 -2.06 -1.22
CA TRP A 468 -32.72 -2.09 -0.34
C TRP A 468 -33.16 -3.53 -0.02
N LEU A 469 -33.27 -4.40 -1.03
CA LEU A 469 -33.59 -5.82 -0.83
C LEU A 469 -32.53 -6.54 0.01
N PHE A 470 -31.25 -6.21 -0.18
CA PHE A 470 -30.16 -6.79 0.62
C PHE A 470 -30.26 -6.34 2.07
N ALA A 471 -30.52 -5.06 2.32
CA ALA A 471 -30.75 -4.54 3.67
C ALA A 471 -31.97 -5.21 4.33
N ALA A 472 -33.09 -5.35 3.60
CA ALA A 472 -34.26 -6.08 4.07
C ALA A 472 -33.94 -7.55 4.38
N THR A 473 -33.11 -8.21 3.58
CA THR A 473 -32.67 -9.60 3.84
C THR A 473 -31.88 -9.71 5.15
N VAL A 474 -31.04 -8.71 5.46
CA VAL A 474 -30.22 -8.70 6.68
C VAL A 474 -31.06 -8.33 7.91
N LEU A 475 -32.03 -7.42 7.79
CA LEU A 475 -32.80 -6.89 8.91
C LEU A 475 -34.09 -7.68 9.22
N GLU A 476 -34.81 -8.12 8.20
CA GLU A 476 -36.14 -8.76 8.31
C GLU A 476 -36.09 -10.29 8.08
N GLY A 477 -34.95 -10.82 7.60
CA GLY A 477 -34.72 -12.25 7.40
C GLY A 477 -34.71 -12.70 5.94
N SER A 478 -34.59 -14.01 5.73
CA SER A 478 -34.24 -14.60 4.42
C SER A 478 -35.35 -14.59 3.36
N ALA A 479 -36.54 -14.05 3.65
CA ALA A 479 -37.66 -14.02 2.70
C ALA A 479 -37.31 -13.23 1.41
N TYR A 480 -36.52 -12.16 1.54
CA TYR A 480 -36.09 -11.33 0.41
C TYR A 480 -34.85 -11.88 -0.30
N ALA A 481 -34.18 -12.91 0.24
CA ALA A 481 -32.90 -13.38 -0.26
C ALA A 481 -32.92 -13.81 -1.76
N PRO A 482 -33.94 -14.55 -2.24
CA PRO A 482 -34.03 -14.89 -3.67
C PRO A 482 -34.27 -13.65 -4.53
N ALA A 483 -35.07 -12.71 -4.06
CA ALA A 483 -35.35 -11.46 -4.76
C ALA A 483 -34.07 -10.61 -4.88
N THR A 484 -33.30 -10.46 -3.81
CA THR A 484 -32.00 -9.76 -3.85
C THR A 484 -31.06 -10.36 -4.89
N PHE A 485 -30.96 -11.68 -4.96
CA PHE A 485 -30.11 -12.36 -5.94
C PHE A 485 -30.53 -12.06 -7.38
N TRP A 486 -31.80 -12.34 -7.72
CA TRP A 486 -32.28 -12.23 -9.09
C TRP A 486 -32.43 -10.79 -9.55
N VAL A 487 -32.94 -9.89 -8.71
CA VAL A 487 -33.04 -8.46 -9.03
C VAL A 487 -31.65 -7.87 -9.23
N GLY A 488 -30.69 -8.22 -8.37
CA GLY A 488 -29.32 -7.75 -8.49
C GLY A 488 -28.62 -8.25 -9.75
N LEU A 489 -28.73 -9.55 -10.03
CA LEU A 489 -28.10 -10.17 -11.20
C LEU A 489 -28.71 -9.68 -12.51
N LEU A 490 -30.04 -9.80 -12.66
CA LEU A 490 -30.75 -9.45 -13.90
C LEU A 490 -30.79 -7.94 -14.12
N GLY A 491 -31.03 -7.16 -13.06
CA GLY A 491 -31.00 -5.70 -13.12
C GLY A 491 -29.62 -5.18 -13.49
N GLY A 492 -28.57 -5.71 -12.85
CA GLY A 492 -27.19 -5.40 -13.19
C GLY A 492 -26.86 -5.71 -14.66
N LEU A 493 -27.17 -6.92 -15.14
CA LEU A 493 -26.94 -7.31 -16.53
C LEU A 493 -27.71 -6.44 -17.54
N ALA A 494 -28.95 -6.07 -17.22
CA ALA A 494 -29.75 -5.17 -18.06
C ALA A 494 -29.11 -3.78 -18.16
N VAL A 495 -28.64 -3.22 -17.04
CA VAL A 495 -27.91 -1.94 -17.02
C VAL A 495 -26.60 -2.03 -17.78
N LEU A 496 -25.85 -3.12 -17.64
CA LEU A 496 -24.61 -3.34 -18.40
C LEU A 496 -24.88 -3.38 -19.91
N ALA A 497 -25.88 -4.15 -20.35
CA ALA A 497 -26.24 -4.26 -21.75
C ALA A 497 -26.69 -2.90 -22.31
N ALA A 498 -27.58 -2.20 -21.60
CA ALA A 498 -28.02 -0.87 -21.97
C ALA A 498 -26.84 0.12 -22.03
N GLY A 499 -25.97 0.11 -21.02
CA GLY A 499 -24.79 0.97 -20.94
C GLY A 499 -23.79 0.73 -22.05
N ALA A 500 -23.52 -0.52 -22.40
CA ALA A 500 -22.64 -0.87 -23.51
C ALA A 500 -23.22 -0.45 -24.88
N VAL A 501 -24.54 -0.62 -25.08
CA VAL A 501 -25.21 -0.19 -26.31
C VAL A 501 -25.26 1.33 -26.43
N ILE A 502 -25.64 2.04 -25.36
CA ILE A 502 -25.70 3.51 -25.32
C ILE A 502 -24.30 4.09 -25.50
N GLY A 503 -23.32 3.62 -24.71
CA GLY A 503 -21.92 4.04 -24.81
C GLY A 503 -21.34 3.77 -26.20
N GLY A 504 -21.65 2.61 -26.79
CA GLY A 504 -21.23 2.25 -28.14
C GLY A 504 -21.81 3.18 -29.21
N ARG A 505 -23.11 3.51 -29.14
CA ARG A 505 -23.73 4.46 -30.08
C ARG A 505 -23.17 5.87 -29.96
N ILE A 506 -22.85 6.31 -28.74
CA ILE A 506 -22.23 7.61 -28.51
C ILE A 506 -20.79 7.61 -29.06
N PHE A 507 -20.06 6.51 -28.88
CA PHE A 507 -18.70 6.34 -29.40
C PHE A 507 -18.65 6.48 -30.93
N GLU A 508 -19.53 5.77 -31.64
CA GLU A 508 -19.64 5.84 -33.10
C GLU A 508 -19.88 7.26 -33.63
N ARG A 509 -20.59 8.11 -32.86
CA ARG A 509 -20.89 9.50 -33.22
C ARG A 509 -19.86 10.52 -32.73
N SER A 510 -18.97 10.13 -31.84
CA SER A 510 -18.04 11.05 -31.15
C SER A 510 -16.61 11.00 -31.68
N GLY A 511 -16.34 10.33 -32.80
CA GLY A 511 -14.99 10.08 -33.31
C GLY A 511 -14.11 11.34 -33.37
N GLU A 512 -14.58 12.40 -34.02
CA GLU A 512 -13.86 13.68 -34.14
C GLU A 512 -13.56 14.31 -32.77
N ARG A 513 -14.57 14.43 -31.92
CA ARG A 513 -14.46 15.00 -30.56
C ARG A 513 -13.48 14.22 -29.69
N LEU A 514 -13.47 12.89 -29.79
CA LEU A 514 -12.55 12.04 -29.02
C LEU A 514 -11.12 12.15 -29.54
N MET A 515 -10.93 12.30 -30.85
CA MET A 515 -9.62 12.54 -31.45
C MET A 515 -9.05 13.89 -31.01
N GLU A 516 -9.84 14.96 -31.04
CA GLU A 516 -9.44 16.28 -30.53
C GLU A 516 -9.03 16.23 -29.05
N PHE A 517 -9.79 15.48 -28.23
CA PHE A 517 -9.44 15.27 -26.82
C PHE A 517 -8.09 14.55 -26.66
N VAL A 518 -7.86 13.49 -27.42
CA VAL A 518 -6.63 12.69 -27.33
C VAL A 518 -5.40 13.45 -27.83
N GLU A 519 -5.54 14.33 -28.82
CA GLU A 519 -4.44 15.17 -29.30
C GLU A 519 -4.05 16.27 -28.30
N THR A 520 -5.00 16.72 -27.50
CA THR A 520 -4.83 17.85 -26.57
C THR A 520 -4.50 17.45 -25.12
N ALA A 521 -4.73 16.18 -24.75
CA ALA A 521 -4.42 15.58 -23.45
C ALA A 521 -2.95 15.10 -23.35
#